data_AF-A0A5J4U1Z2-F1
#
_entry.id   AF-A0A5J4U1Z2-F1
#
_cell.length_a   1.000
_cell.length_b   1.000
_cell.length_c   1.000
_cell.angle_alpha   90.00
_cell.angle_beta   90.00
_cell.angle_gamma   90.00
#
_symmetry.space_group_name_H-M   'P 1'
#
loop_
_entity.id
_entity.type
_entity.pdbx_description
1 polymer ?
#
loop_
_entity_poly.entity_id
_entity_poly.type
_entity_poly.pdbx_seq_one_letter_code
_entity_poly.pdbx_strand_id
1 'polypeptide(L)'
;YPIAIISKVPDYVEFIDIDGVQKKINKKKNDWSTISLVQALDNGIWTVEALFQNTDRYAVIGIVRDSYDIPANAWYSVKPHTDHIAAFCGKNCDYPVWYKYQGTYGNAEVHDNQILRLEFDSFKGTLILFIDNVQQPVYFSGIKEKVRFIDDIDLDPDGDDDDVFSAKDIQQFEVFIAVVLSPLYNQQEPNKLVKQKSHLMIALQLITLSVYRVVGPSPDPSRITYYPGITQT
;
A
#
# COMPACT_ATOMS: atom_id res chain seq x y z
N TYR A 1 7.91 -12.96 -10.85
CA TYR A 1 6.64 -13.58 -10.43
C TYR A 1 5.54 -12.62 -10.83
N PRO A 2 4.53 -13.05 -11.60
CA PRO A 2 3.44 -12.15 -11.97
C PRO A 2 2.67 -11.74 -10.71
N ILE A 3 2.38 -10.45 -10.58
CA ILE A 3 1.45 -9.96 -9.58
C ILE A 3 0.06 -10.54 -9.92
N ALA A 4 -0.68 -11.01 -8.94
CA ALA A 4 -2.06 -11.46 -9.11
C ALA A 4 -2.94 -10.80 -8.06
N ILE A 5 -4.11 -10.31 -8.50
CA ILE A 5 -5.06 -9.56 -7.69
C ILE A 5 -6.40 -10.31 -7.68
N ILE A 6 -7.03 -10.34 -6.52
CA ILE A 6 -8.36 -10.86 -6.28
C ILE A 6 -9.32 -9.67 -6.22
N SER A 7 -10.34 -9.70 -7.07
CA SER A 7 -11.53 -8.85 -6.95
C SER A 7 -12.76 -9.77 -6.96
N LYS A 8 -13.70 -9.54 -6.04
CA LYS A 8 -14.99 -10.24 -6.04
C LYS A 8 -16.01 -9.62 -6.99
N VAL A 9 -15.69 -8.44 -7.53
CA VAL A 9 -16.55 -7.70 -8.46
C VAL A 9 -15.69 -7.28 -9.67
N PRO A 10 -15.27 -8.23 -10.52
CA PRO A 10 -14.28 -7.96 -11.57
C PRO A 10 -14.76 -6.93 -12.60
N ASP A 11 -16.07 -6.70 -12.71
CA ASP A 11 -16.63 -5.68 -13.60
C ASP A 11 -16.34 -4.24 -13.14
N TYR A 12 -15.92 -4.04 -11.88
CA TYR A 12 -15.71 -2.73 -11.27
C TYR A 12 -14.31 -2.20 -11.53
N VAL A 13 -13.38 -3.06 -11.94
CA VAL A 13 -11.98 -2.74 -12.09
C VAL A 13 -11.39 -3.33 -13.37
N GLU A 14 -10.42 -2.65 -13.94
CA GLU A 14 -9.58 -3.16 -15.01
C GLU A 14 -8.14 -3.24 -14.51
N PHE A 15 -7.47 -4.36 -14.78
CA PHE A 15 -6.06 -4.54 -14.46
C PHE A 15 -5.24 -4.50 -15.74
N ILE A 16 -4.22 -3.65 -15.78
CA ILE A 16 -3.28 -3.53 -16.89
C ILE A 16 -1.89 -3.89 -16.38
N ASP A 17 -1.31 -4.94 -16.95
CA ASP A 17 0.09 -5.29 -16.73
C ASP A 17 1.00 -4.34 -17.52
N ILE A 18 1.90 -3.63 -16.83
CA ILE A 18 2.83 -2.69 -17.48
C ILE A 18 4.16 -3.37 -17.84
N ASP A 19 4.70 -4.20 -16.93
CA ASP A 19 6.01 -4.86 -17.11
C ASP A 19 6.16 -6.18 -16.31
N GLY A 20 5.05 -6.73 -15.80
CA GLY A 20 5.03 -7.95 -14.98
C GLY A 20 5.49 -7.76 -13.53
N VAL A 21 6.00 -6.58 -13.16
CA VAL A 21 6.32 -6.18 -11.79
C VAL A 21 5.51 -4.97 -11.32
N GLN A 22 4.66 -4.42 -12.19
CA GLN A 22 3.72 -3.34 -11.91
C GLN A 22 2.34 -3.65 -12.47
N LYS A 23 1.30 -3.15 -11.78
CA LYS A 23 -0.07 -3.22 -12.26
C LYS A 23 -0.75 -1.86 -12.15
N LYS A 24 -1.29 -1.38 -13.26
CA LYS A 24 -2.24 -0.29 -13.24
C LYS A 24 -3.64 -0.83 -12.97
N ILE A 25 -4.39 -0.15 -12.13
CA ILE A 25 -5.74 -0.53 -11.74
C ILE A 25 -6.66 0.65 -12.06
N ASN A 26 -7.55 0.45 -13.03
CA ASN A 26 -8.53 1.48 -13.38
C ASN A 26 -9.87 1.10 -12.77
N LYS A 27 -10.52 2.05 -12.09
CA LYS A 27 -11.92 1.88 -11.69
C LYS A 27 -12.80 1.96 -12.95
N LYS A 28 -13.88 1.20 -13.00
CA LYS A 28 -14.84 1.19 -14.12
C LYS A 28 -16.25 1.63 -13.70
N LYS A 29 -16.59 1.49 -12.43
CA LYS A 29 -17.91 1.82 -11.88
C LYS A 29 -17.75 2.56 -10.56
N ASN A 30 -18.68 3.48 -10.28
CA ASN A 30 -18.70 4.24 -9.04
C ASN A 30 -19.42 3.44 -7.93
N ASP A 31 -18.74 2.44 -7.39
CA ASP A 31 -19.25 1.58 -6.31
C ASP A 31 -18.07 0.98 -5.54
N TRP A 32 -18.34 0.41 -4.37
CA TRP A 32 -17.32 -0.04 -3.43
C TRP A 32 -16.74 -1.39 -3.80
N SER A 33 -15.41 -1.49 -3.78
CA SER A 33 -14.74 -2.77 -3.95
C SER A 33 -13.36 -2.74 -3.31
N THR A 34 -13.20 -3.60 -2.29
CA THR A 34 -11.86 -3.96 -1.82
C THR A 34 -11.25 -5.04 -2.71
N ILE A 35 -10.03 -4.80 -3.16
CA ILE A 35 -9.20 -5.78 -3.85
C ILE A 35 -8.07 -6.24 -2.94
N SER A 36 -7.54 -7.44 -3.19
CA SER A 36 -6.38 -7.94 -2.44
C SER A 36 -5.37 -8.61 -3.37
N LEU A 37 -4.11 -8.67 -2.96
CA LEU A 37 -3.18 -9.56 -3.63
C LEU A 37 -3.56 -11.03 -3.37
N VAL A 38 -3.24 -11.90 -4.32
CA VAL A 38 -3.24 -13.36 -4.12
C VAL A 38 -2.08 -13.77 -3.23
N GLN A 39 -0.95 -13.06 -3.30
CA GLN A 39 0.26 -13.38 -2.57
C GLN A 39 0.04 -13.18 -1.06
N ALA A 40 0.06 -14.29 -0.32
CA ALA A 40 0.21 -14.26 1.12
C ALA A 40 1.63 -13.83 1.48
N LEU A 41 1.73 -12.85 2.38
CA LEU A 41 2.97 -12.35 2.94
C LEU A 41 3.26 -13.14 4.21
N ASP A 42 4.33 -13.92 4.16
CA ASP A 42 4.86 -14.65 5.31
C ASP A 42 6.38 -14.57 5.39
N ASN A 43 6.92 -14.80 6.58
CA ASN A 43 8.36 -15.02 6.85
C ASN A 43 9.31 -14.10 6.06
N GLY A 44 9.21 -12.79 6.27
CA GLY A 44 10.05 -11.82 5.59
C GLY A 44 9.70 -10.38 5.93
N ILE A 45 10.47 -9.48 5.31
CA ILE A 45 10.13 -8.07 5.21
C ILE A 45 9.63 -7.85 3.78
N TRP A 46 8.43 -7.29 3.68
CA TRP A 46 7.69 -7.12 2.43
C TRP A 46 7.36 -5.66 2.24
N THR A 47 7.50 -5.17 1.02
CA THR A 47 7.09 -3.82 0.64
C THR A 47 6.08 -3.86 -0.49
N VAL A 48 5.14 -2.92 -0.46
CA VAL A 48 4.31 -2.56 -1.61
C VAL A 48 4.29 -1.04 -1.72
N GLU A 49 4.32 -0.53 -2.95
CA GLU A 49 4.14 0.88 -3.24
C GLU A 49 2.85 1.07 -4.06
N ALA A 50 2.22 2.23 -3.90
CA ALA A 50 1.03 2.60 -4.64
C ALA A 50 1.06 4.09 -4.91
N LEU A 51 0.80 4.48 -6.17
CA LEU A 51 0.59 5.85 -6.56
C LEU A 51 -0.91 6.05 -6.79
N PHE A 52 -1.51 6.80 -5.88
CA PHE A 52 -2.92 7.16 -5.98
C PHE A 52 -3.06 8.41 -6.84
N GLN A 53 -3.92 8.37 -7.86
CA GLN A 53 -4.25 9.54 -8.67
C GLN A 53 -5.76 9.62 -8.84
N ASN A 54 -6.27 10.84 -8.92
CA ASN A 54 -7.70 11.11 -9.07
C ASN A 54 -8.55 10.40 -8.01
N THR A 55 -8.05 10.21 -6.79
CA THR A 55 -8.79 9.44 -5.76
C THR A 55 -9.89 10.25 -5.10
N ASP A 56 -10.01 11.53 -5.44
CA ASP A 56 -10.78 12.50 -4.68
C ASP A 56 -10.53 12.36 -3.17
N ARG A 57 -9.27 12.08 -2.81
CA ARG A 57 -8.78 11.90 -1.43
C ARG A 57 -9.32 10.67 -0.68
N TYR A 58 -10.06 9.78 -1.33
CA TYR A 58 -10.49 8.47 -0.81
C TYR A 58 -9.48 7.36 -1.19
N ALA A 59 -8.23 7.50 -0.75
CA ALA A 59 -7.21 6.47 -0.94
C ALA A 59 -7.15 5.55 0.28
N VAL A 60 -7.34 4.24 0.11
CA VAL A 60 -7.24 3.26 1.22
C VAL A 60 -6.26 2.17 0.87
N ILE A 61 -5.25 1.97 1.71
CA ILE A 61 -4.26 0.89 1.55
C ILE A 61 -4.04 0.17 2.87
N GLY A 62 -3.86 -1.15 2.83
CA GLY A 62 -3.73 -1.92 4.06
C GLY A 62 -3.40 -3.38 3.89
N ILE A 63 -3.77 -4.15 4.91
CA ILE A 63 -3.64 -5.61 4.92
C ILE A 63 -4.92 -6.27 5.41
N VAL A 64 -5.15 -7.48 4.89
CA VAL A 64 -6.16 -8.42 5.38
C VAL A 64 -5.50 -9.69 5.86
N ARG A 65 -6.08 -10.35 6.85
CA ARG A 65 -5.69 -11.72 7.22
C ARG A 65 -5.81 -12.66 6.02
N ASP A 66 -4.81 -13.52 5.83
CA ASP A 66 -4.81 -14.49 4.72
C ASP A 66 -6.01 -15.46 4.81
N SER A 67 -6.41 -15.79 6.04
CA SER A 67 -7.55 -16.68 6.34
C SER A 67 -8.93 -16.11 6.04
N TYR A 68 -9.04 -14.80 5.75
CA TYR A 68 -10.31 -14.12 5.58
C TYR A 68 -10.63 -13.90 4.10
N ASP A 69 -11.75 -14.46 3.62
CA ASP A 69 -12.23 -14.16 2.28
C ASP A 69 -13.06 -12.87 2.29
N ILE A 70 -12.56 -11.82 1.65
CA ILE A 70 -13.26 -10.53 1.54
C ILE A 70 -14.45 -10.74 0.60
N PRO A 71 -15.70 -10.50 1.02
CA PRO A 71 -16.86 -10.63 0.14
C PRO A 71 -16.95 -9.47 -0.86
N ALA A 72 -17.84 -9.60 -1.85
CA ALA A 72 -18.19 -8.49 -2.73
C ALA A 72 -18.74 -7.30 -1.95
N ASN A 73 -18.42 -6.08 -2.37
CA ASN A 73 -18.89 -4.82 -1.79
C ASN A 73 -18.59 -4.68 -0.29
N ALA A 74 -17.54 -5.35 0.19
CA ALA A 74 -17.06 -5.21 1.56
C ALA A 74 -16.43 -3.82 1.74
N TRP A 75 -16.73 -3.19 2.87
CA TRP A 75 -16.10 -1.94 3.29
C TRP A 75 -15.13 -2.20 4.45
N TYR A 76 -13.88 -1.75 4.33
CA TYR A 76 -12.80 -2.08 5.28
C TYR A 76 -13.08 -1.73 6.76
N SER A 77 -13.73 -0.59 7.03
CA SER A 77 -14.07 -0.11 8.38
C SER A 77 -15.38 -0.68 8.95
N VAL A 78 -16.18 -1.42 8.17
CA VAL A 78 -17.48 -1.96 8.62
C VAL A 78 -17.34 -3.39 9.13
N LYS A 79 -18.17 -3.78 10.11
CA LYS A 79 -18.21 -5.17 10.59
C LYS A 79 -18.89 -6.10 9.57
N PRO A 80 -18.41 -7.34 9.40
CA PRO A 80 -17.32 -7.98 10.16
C PRO A 80 -15.91 -7.69 9.62
N HIS A 81 -15.77 -7.02 8.47
CA HIS A 81 -14.51 -6.88 7.72
C HIS A 81 -13.41 -6.19 8.54
N THR A 82 -13.76 -5.16 9.31
CA THR A 82 -12.82 -4.40 10.15
C THR A 82 -12.12 -5.21 11.24
N ASP A 83 -12.63 -6.40 11.60
CA ASP A 83 -11.96 -7.32 12.54
C ASP A 83 -10.79 -8.09 11.88
N HIS A 84 -10.75 -8.08 10.54
CA HIS A 84 -9.80 -8.81 9.71
C HIS A 84 -8.91 -7.88 8.86
N ILE A 85 -9.26 -6.61 8.75
CA ILE A 85 -8.58 -5.60 7.92
C ILE A 85 -7.99 -4.50 8.80
N ALA A 86 -6.73 -4.19 8.57
CA ALA A 86 -6.04 -3.02 9.10
C ALA A 86 -5.68 -2.10 7.94
N ALA A 87 -6.14 -0.85 7.99
CA ALA A 87 -6.06 0.06 6.86
C ALA A 87 -5.54 1.44 7.24
N PHE A 88 -4.82 2.04 6.32
CA PHE A 88 -4.52 3.47 6.28
C PHE A 88 -5.43 4.12 5.27
N CYS A 89 -6.02 5.26 5.61
CA CYS A 89 -6.88 6.01 4.71
C CYS A 89 -6.36 7.43 4.47
N GLY A 90 -6.70 7.96 3.31
CA GLY A 90 -6.51 9.35 2.93
C GLY A 90 -7.47 10.31 3.59
N LYS A 91 -7.40 11.55 3.11
CA LYS A 91 -7.95 12.73 3.79
C LYS A 91 -9.46 12.70 4.02
N ASN A 92 -10.24 12.11 3.11
CA ASN A 92 -11.70 12.13 3.23
C ASN A 92 -12.26 11.03 4.15
N CYS A 93 -11.40 10.21 4.76
CA CYS A 93 -11.81 9.36 5.86
C CYS A 93 -11.82 10.11 7.20
N ASP A 94 -12.77 9.77 8.08
CA ASP A 94 -12.85 10.34 9.44
C ASP A 94 -11.54 10.22 10.24
N TYR A 95 -10.78 9.15 9.97
CA TYR A 95 -9.51 8.85 10.61
C TYR A 95 -8.50 8.26 9.60
N PRO A 96 -7.20 8.58 9.73
CA PRO A 96 -6.16 8.12 8.81
C PRO A 96 -5.73 6.66 9.05
N VAL A 97 -6.10 6.06 10.19
CA VAL A 97 -5.76 4.68 10.54
C VAL A 97 -6.98 3.99 11.12
N TRP A 98 -7.30 2.78 10.66
CA TRP A 98 -8.48 2.02 11.06
C TRP A 98 -8.17 0.56 11.36
N TYR A 99 -8.71 0.06 12.48
CA TYR A 99 -8.75 -1.37 12.82
C TYR A 99 -9.82 -1.64 13.87
N LYS A 100 -10.58 -2.74 13.74
CA LYS A 100 -11.64 -3.16 14.69
C LYS A 100 -12.65 -2.05 15.01
N TYR A 101 -13.12 -1.35 13.97
CA TYR A 101 -14.08 -0.24 14.09
C TYR A 101 -13.54 0.94 14.92
N GLN A 102 -12.22 1.03 15.11
CA GLN A 102 -11.57 2.13 15.82
C GLN A 102 -10.67 2.89 14.86
N GLY A 103 -10.96 4.19 14.74
CA GLY A 103 -10.14 5.15 14.03
C GLY A 103 -9.07 5.77 14.93
N THR A 104 -7.88 6.03 14.41
CA THR A 104 -6.75 6.63 15.14
C THR A 104 -6.13 7.76 14.32
N TYR A 105 -5.91 8.91 14.95
CA TYR A 105 -5.19 10.06 14.36
C TYR A 105 -3.68 9.95 14.56
N GLY A 106 -2.92 10.73 13.78
CA GLY A 106 -1.49 10.95 13.99
C GLY A 106 -0.66 10.90 12.72
N ASN A 107 -1.14 10.20 11.69
CA ASN A 107 -0.52 10.21 10.37
C ASN A 107 -0.92 11.45 9.57
N ALA A 108 -0.05 11.84 8.63
CA ALA A 108 -0.36 12.92 7.70
C ALA A 108 -1.48 12.50 6.74
N GLU A 109 -2.21 13.50 6.23
CA GLU A 109 -3.21 13.31 5.19
C GLU A 109 -2.55 12.81 3.89
N VAL A 110 -3.16 11.83 3.24
CA VAL A 110 -2.77 11.37 1.90
C VAL A 110 -3.45 12.24 0.84
N HIS A 111 -2.68 12.63 -0.17
CA HIS A 111 -3.13 13.37 -1.33
C HIS A 111 -2.79 12.64 -2.63
N ASP A 112 -3.46 13.03 -3.70
CA ASP A 112 -3.16 12.52 -5.04
C ASP A 112 -1.71 12.82 -5.44
N ASN A 113 -1.16 11.90 -6.25
CA ASN A 113 0.20 11.90 -6.76
C ASN A 113 1.30 11.70 -5.70
N GLN A 114 0.93 11.25 -4.50
CA GLN A 114 1.89 10.78 -3.50
C GLN A 114 2.12 9.28 -3.62
N ILE A 115 3.36 8.87 -3.36
CA ILE A 115 3.71 7.45 -3.27
C ILE A 115 3.47 6.99 -1.84
N LEU A 116 2.52 6.08 -1.67
CA LEU A 116 2.33 5.35 -0.42
C LEU A 116 3.16 4.08 -0.47
N ARG A 117 3.97 3.84 0.56
CA ARG A 117 4.66 2.57 0.74
C ARG A 117 4.21 1.92 2.04
N LEU A 118 3.80 0.67 1.97
CA LEU A 118 3.66 -0.18 3.15
C LEU A 118 4.86 -1.08 3.30
N GLU A 119 5.41 -1.14 4.50
CA GLU A 119 6.42 -2.12 4.90
C GLU A 119 5.85 -3.04 5.96
N PHE A 120 5.74 -4.33 5.64
CA PHE A 120 5.35 -5.39 6.55
C PHE A 120 6.57 -6.19 6.99
N ASP A 121 6.92 -6.13 8.27
CA ASP A 121 7.98 -6.94 8.89
C ASP A 121 7.30 -8.07 9.67
N SER A 122 7.30 -9.29 9.11
CA SER A 122 6.64 -10.43 9.75
C SER A 122 7.39 -10.93 10.99
N PHE A 123 8.66 -10.57 11.17
CA PHE A 123 9.44 -10.98 12.34
C PHE A 123 9.11 -10.12 13.56
N LYS A 124 8.85 -8.82 13.33
CA LYS A 124 8.36 -7.89 14.36
C LYS A 124 6.84 -7.88 14.48
N GLY A 125 6.15 -8.37 13.45
CA GLY A 125 4.70 -8.29 13.35
C GLY A 125 4.21 -6.86 13.20
N THR A 126 4.90 -6.05 12.38
CA THR A 126 4.60 -4.62 12.20
C THR A 126 4.25 -4.29 10.76
N LEU A 127 3.31 -3.35 10.57
CA LEU A 127 2.98 -2.74 9.28
C LEU A 127 3.12 -1.23 9.38
N ILE A 128 4.04 -0.65 8.62
CA ILE A 128 4.41 0.77 8.69
C ILE A 128 4.05 1.45 7.36
N LEU A 129 3.44 2.63 7.45
CA LEU A 129 3.15 3.50 6.31
C LEU A 129 4.29 4.50 6.09
N PHE A 130 4.66 4.72 4.84
CA PHE A 130 5.46 5.85 4.39
C PHE A 130 4.66 6.64 3.35
N ILE A 131 4.74 7.97 3.43
CA ILE A 131 4.17 8.90 2.45
C ILE A 131 5.35 9.65 1.84
N ASP A 132 5.57 9.52 0.53
CA ASP A 132 6.72 10.09 -0.18
C ASP A 132 8.06 9.80 0.54
N ASN A 133 8.23 8.54 0.93
CA ASN A 133 9.37 8.03 1.71
C ASN A 133 9.51 8.56 3.15
N VAL A 134 8.57 9.37 3.65
CA VAL A 134 8.52 9.81 5.05
C VAL A 134 7.71 8.82 5.88
N GLN A 135 8.38 8.17 6.84
CA GLN A 135 7.73 7.24 7.77
C GLN A 135 6.66 7.96 8.60
N GLN A 136 5.47 7.38 8.66
CA GLN A 136 4.37 7.90 9.46
C GLN A 136 4.45 7.39 10.91
N PRO A 137 4.01 8.19 11.90
CA PRO A 137 4.20 7.88 13.31
C PRO A 137 3.30 6.77 13.84
N VAL A 138 2.10 6.60 13.28
CA VAL A 138 1.15 5.55 13.67
C VAL A 138 1.26 4.37 12.71
N TYR A 139 1.47 3.18 13.29
CA TYR A 139 1.67 1.94 12.57
C TYR A 139 1.00 0.77 13.31
N PHE A 140 0.75 -0.34 12.62
CA PHE A 140 0.19 -1.53 13.27
C PHE A 140 1.29 -2.42 13.82
N SER A 141 1.03 -3.03 14.98
CA SER A 141 1.94 -4.00 15.60
C SER A 141 1.18 -5.21 16.14
N GLY A 142 1.91 -6.28 16.49
CA GLY A 142 1.31 -7.50 17.04
C GLY A 142 0.66 -8.41 15.98
N ILE A 143 1.02 -8.24 14.70
CA ILE A 143 0.57 -9.09 13.60
C ILE A 143 1.31 -10.43 13.69
N LYS A 144 0.57 -11.52 13.97
CA LYS A 144 1.15 -12.86 14.19
C LYS A 144 0.83 -13.86 13.08
N GLU A 145 -0.09 -13.50 12.18
CA GLU A 145 -0.58 -14.37 11.13
C GLU A 145 -0.12 -13.88 9.75
N LYS A 146 -0.30 -14.74 8.74
CA LYS A 146 -0.07 -14.37 7.35
C LYS A 146 -1.12 -13.36 6.91
N VAL A 147 -0.72 -12.44 6.05
CA VAL A 147 -1.59 -11.37 5.58
C VAL A 147 -1.45 -11.17 4.08
N ARG A 148 -2.39 -10.49 3.45
CA ARG A 148 -2.35 -10.07 2.05
C ARG A 148 -2.51 -8.56 2.00
N PHE A 149 -1.81 -7.90 1.10
CA PHE A 149 -2.05 -6.48 0.86
C PHE A 149 -3.44 -6.27 0.27
N ILE A 150 -4.09 -5.18 0.67
CA ILE A 150 -5.36 -4.72 0.14
C ILE A 150 -5.28 -3.28 -0.33
N ASP A 151 -6.21 -2.94 -1.21
CA ASP A 151 -6.54 -1.61 -1.65
C ASP A 151 -8.07 -1.51 -1.66
N ASP A 152 -8.63 -0.46 -1.05
CA ASP A 152 -10.08 -0.22 -1.10
C ASP A 152 -10.38 0.95 -2.02
N ILE A 153 -11.20 0.65 -3.03
CA ILE A 153 -11.44 1.56 -4.14
C ILE A 153 -12.77 2.26 -3.87
N ASP A 154 -12.74 3.28 -3.02
CA ASP A 154 -13.92 4.04 -2.62
C ASP A 154 -14.09 5.32 -3.45
N LEU A 155 -15.35 5.65 -3.71
CA LEU A 155 -15.82 7.00 -4.01
C LEU A 155 -17.19 7.11 -3.37
N ASP A 156 -17.34 8.15 -2.59
CA ASP A 156 -18.55 8.49 -1.86
C ASP A 156 -19.79 8.52 -2.78
N PRO A 157 -20.86 7.77 -2.47
CA PRO A 157 -22.17 7.96 -3.07
C PRO A 157 -23.04 8.95 -2.28
N ASP A 158 -22.58 9.54 -1.17
CA ASP A 158 -23.29 10.60 -0.46
C ASP A 158 -23.18 11.91 -1.26
N GLY A 159 -23.82 11.89 -2.43
CA GLY A 159 -24.15 13.06 -3.22
C GLY A 159 -25.08 13.97 -2.43
N ASP A 160 -24.48 14.89 -1.70
CA ASP A 160 -24.91 16.28 -1.73
C ASP A 160 -23.98 17.01 -2.69
N ASP A 161 -24.13 16.77 -3.99
CA ASP A 161 -23.99 17.80 -5.03
C ASP A 161 -24.44 17.24 -6.38
N ASP A 162 -25.14 18.08 -7.13
CA ASP A 162 -25.65 17.87 -8.49
C ASP A 162 -24.53 17.70 -9.55
N ASP A 163 -23.42 17.05 -9.22
CA ASP A 163 -22.31 16.84 -10.14
C ASP A 163 -22.54 15.58 -10.98
N VAL A 164 -23.09 15.82 -12.17
CA VAL A 164 -23.06 14.89 -13.29
C VAL A 164 -21.59 14.62 -13.64
N PHE A 165 -20.96 13.65 -12.97
CA PHE A 165 -19.64 13.18 -13.33
C PHE A 165 -19.68 12.61 -14.75
N SER A 166 -18.93 13.25 -15.64
CA SER A 166 -18.83 12.84 -17.02
C SER A 166 -17.95 11.59 -17.11
N ALA A 167 -18.07 10.79 -18.15
CA ALA A 167 -17.20 9.62 -18.38
C ALA A 167 -15.68 9.93 -18.46
N LYS A 168 -15.25 11.18 -18.24
CA LYS A 168 -13.86 11.61 -18.10
C LYS A 168 -13.33 11.53 -16.66
N ASP A 169 -14.19 11.32 -15.67
CA ASP A 169 -13.85 11.33 -14.23
C ASP A 169 -13.52 9.93 -13.69
N ILE A 170 -13.12 9.03 -14.59
CA ILE A 170 -12.74 7.65 -14.27
C ILE A 170 -11.43 7.70 -13.48
N GLN A 171 -11.50 7.40 -12.17
CA GLN A 171 -10.32 7.29 -11.32
C GLN A 171 -9.35 6.27 -11.90
N GLN A 172 -8.13 6.71 -12.11
CA GLN A 172 -7.00 5.89 -12.52
C GLN A 172 -6.02 5.93 -11.37
N PHE A 173 -5.69 4.78 -10.79
CA PHE A 173 -4.59 4.71 -9.84
C PHE A 173 -3.58 3.68 -10.33
N GLU A 174 -2.31 4.02 -10.18
CA GLU A 174 -1.21 3.18 -10.65
C GLU A 174 -0.60 2.53 -9.41
N VAL A 175 -0.90 1.24 -9.22
CA VAL A 175 -0.36 0.49 -8.09
C VAL A 175 1.00 -0.09 -8.49
N PHE A 176 2.06 0.60 -8.06
CA PHE A 176 3.44 0.15 -8.26
C PHE A 176 3.82 -0.91 -7.22
N ILE A 177 3.39 -2.16 -7.42
CA ILE A 177 3.75 -3.24 -6.46
C ILE A 177 5.22 -3.66 -6.66
N ALA A 178 6.15 -2.85 -6.16
CA ALA A 178 7.54 -3.21 -6.00
C ALA A 178 7.69 -4.19 -4.82
N VAL A 179 7.53 -5.49 -5.11
CA VAL A 179 7.83 -6.55 -4.14
C VAL A 179 9.35 -6.60 -3.94
N VAL A 180 9.87 -5.89 -2.93
CA VAL A 180 11.25 -6.11 -2.48
C VAL A 180 11.26 -7.38 -1.64
N LEU A 181 11.49 -8.50 -2.30
CA LEU A 181 11.71 -9.78 -1.65
C LEU A 181 13.01 -9.70 -0.83
N SER A 182 12.90 -9.74 0.51
CA SER A 182 14.00 -10.22 1.35
C SER A 182 13.61 -11.53 2.05
N PRO A 183 13.60 -12.69 1.36
CA PRO A 183 13.34 -13.99 1.99
C PRO A 183 14.57 -14.60 2.68
N LEU A 184 15.69 -13.88 2.81
CA LEU A 184 17.01 -14.52 2.94
C LEU A 184 17.84 -14.08 4.14
N TYR A 185 17.22 -13.58 5.22
CA TYR A 185 18.02 -13.30 6.42
C TYR A 185 18.37 -14.56 7.23
N ASN A 186 17.62 -15.66 7.14
CA ASN A 186 17.73 -16.75 8.14
C ASN A 186 18.02 -18.16 7.62
N GLN A 187 18.50 -18.40 6.39
CA GLN A 187 18.72 -19.79 5.92
C GLN A 187 19.99 -20.14 5.12
N GLN A 188 21.05 -19.31 4.97
CA GLN A 188 22.22 -19.75 4.20
C GLN A 188 23.60 -19.38 4.77
N GLU A 189 24.54 -20.32 4.62
CA GLU A 189 25.95 -20.25 5.02
C GLU A 189 26.70 -18.99 4.54
N PRO A 190 27.71 -18.53 5.30
CA PRO A 190 28.40 -17.24 5.12
C PRO A 190 29.05 -17.01 3.74
N ASN A 191 29.29 -18.05 2.94
CA ASN A 191 29.98 -17.94 1.65
C ASN A 191 29.06 -17.63 0.44
N LYS A 192 27.73 -17.67 0.59
CA LYS A 192 26.78 -17.20 -0.46
C LYS A 192 26.45 -15.70 -0.36
N LEU A 193 26.89 -15.05 0.71
CA LEU A 193 26.60 -13.66 1.08
C LEU A 193 27.02 -12.63 0.02
N VAL A 194 28.09 -12.89 -0.74
CA VAL A 194 28.68 -11.92 -1.68
C VAL A 194 27.85 -11.79 -2.97
N LYS A 195 27.26 -12.88 -3.46
CA LYS A 195 26.51 -12.90 -4.73
C LYS A 195 25.07 -12.42 -4.58
N GLN A 196 24.54 -12.48 -3.36
CA GLN A 196 23.18 -12.07 -3.01
C GLN A 196 23.13 -10.60 -2.56
N LYS A 197 24.16 -10.12 -1.84
CA LYS A 197 24.36 -8.68 -1.60
C LYS A 197 24.47 -7.89 -2.90
N SER A 198 25.12 -8.43 -3.94
CA SER A 198 25.21 -7.77 -5.23
C SER A 198 23.86 -7.69 -5.94
N HIS A 199 23.03 -8.76 -5.92
CA HIS A 199 21.68 -8.71 -6.50
C HIS A 199 20.73 -7.78 -5.73
N LEU A 200 20.79 -7.77 -4.39
CA LEU A 200 19.97 -6.89 -3.56
C LEU A 200 20.39 -5.41 -3.75
N MET A 201 21.70 -5.14 -3.85
CA MET A 201 22.19 -3.80 -4.20
C MET A 201 21.78 -3.38 -5.61
N ILE A 202 21.78 -4.29 -6.59
CA ILE A 202 21.37 -3.99 -7.96
C ILE A 202 19.86 -3.69 -8.01
N ALA A 203 19.03 -4.48 -7.31
CA ALA A 203 17.59 -4.20 -7.21
C ALA A 203 17.30 -2.86 -6.52
N LEU A 204 18.00 -2.57 -5.42
CA LEU A 204 17.88 -1.28 -4.71
C LEU A 204 18.37 -0.11 -5.58
N GLN A 205 19.47 -0.28 -6.34
CA GLN A 205 19.95 0.73 -7.29
C GLN A 205 18.98 0.96 -8.45
N LEU A 206 18.38 -0.10 -8.99
CA LEU A 206 17.41 0.02 -10.08
C LEU A 206 16.13 0.73 -9.64
N ILE A 207 15.61 0.41 -8.44
CA ILE A 207 14.46 1.10 -7.84
C ILE A 207 14.78 2.59 -7.62
N THR A 208 15.97 2.88 -7.06
CA THR A 208 16.44 4.26 -6.85
C THR A 208 16.55 5.01 -8.18
N LEU A 209 17.08 4.39 -9.24
CA LEU A 209 17.19 5.00 -10.58
C LEU A 209 15.84 5.24 -11.26
N SER A 210 14.84 4.39 -11.05
CA SER A 210 13.48 4.63 -11.55
C SER A 210 12.80 5.81 -10.85
N VAL A 211 13.02 5.99 -9.54
CA VAL A 211 12.50 7.14 -8.77
C VAL A 211 13.15 8.44 -9.25
N TYR A 212 14.45 8.44 -9.59
CA TYR A 212 15.13 9.63 -10.14
C TYR A 212 14.75 9.97 -11.58
N ARG A 213 14.13 9.05 -12.33
CA ARG A 213 13.81 9.27 -13.76
C ARG A 213 12.49 10.03 -13.98
N VAL A 214 11.70 10.24 -12.93
CA VAL A 214 10.41 10.95 -13.00
C VAL A 214 10.50 12.25 -12.17
N VAL A 215 10.92 13.33 -12.87
CA VAL A 215 10.73 14.78 -12.61
C VAL A 215 11.70 15.54 -11.67
N GLY A 216 12.44 16.51 -12.25
CA GLY A 216 12.76 17.82 -11.64
C GLY A 216 14.17 18.02 -11.01
N PRO A 217 14.72 19.27 -10.95
CA PRO A 217 16.13 19.50 -10.67
C PRO A 217 16.52 19.18 -9.21
N SER A 218 17.78 18.75 -9.08
CA SER A 218 18.50 18.34 -7.88
C SER A 218 18.12 19.11 -6.59
N PRO A 219 17.79 18.42 -5.49
CA PRO A 219 17.79 19.05 -4.19
C PRO A 219 19.22 19.36 -3.73
N ASP A 220 19.36 20.53 -3.11
CA ASP A 220 20.57 21.06 -2.49
C ASP A 220 21.11 20.10 -1.39
N PRO A 221 22.40 19.70 -1.41
CA PRO A 221 22.98 18.78 -0.43
C PRO A 221 23.10 19.32 1.00
N SER A 222 22.66 20.54 1.29
CA SER A 222 22.99 21.25 2.53
C SER A 222 22.01 21.11 3.71
N ARG A 223 21.07 20.15 3.71
CA ARG A 223 20.18 19.94 4.89
C ARG A 223 20.21 18.51 5.41
N ILE A 224 21.10 18.30 6.38
CA ILE A 224 21.05 17.19 7.35
C ILE A 224 20.34 17.71 8.61
N THR A 225 19.43 16.91 9.17
CA THR A 225 19.22 16.89 10.63
C THR A 225 18.99 15.45 11.09
N TYR A 226 19.94 14.94 11.89
CA TYR A 226 19.79 13.73 12.70
C TYR A 226 18.92 14.03 13.93
N TYR A 227 18.08 13.09 14.33
CA TYR A 227 17.56 13.01 15.69
C TYR A 227 17.71 11.59 16.26
N PRO A 228 18.30 11.43 17.46
CA PRO A 228 18.46 10.14 18.11
C PRO A 228 17.29 9.82 19.05
N GLY A 229 16.84 8.56 19.01
CA GLY A 229 16.07 7.90 20.06
C GLY A 229 14.55 8.07 20.00
N ILE A 230 13.82 6.94 20.00
CA ILE A 230 12.82 6.56 21.03
C ILE A 230 12.10 5.25 20.62
N THR A 231 11.80 4.46 21.64
CA THR A 231 10.99 3.22 21.71
C THR A 231 9.49 3.42 21.45
N GLN A 232 8.83 2.31 21.11
CA GLN A 232 7.40 2.14 20.85
C GLN A 232 6.48 2.78 21.91
N THR A 233 5.53 3.61 21.43
CA THR A 233 4.25 3.93 22.06
C THR A 233 3.13 3.53 21.13
#